data_AF-A0A536YEQ5-F1
#
_entry.id   AF-A0A536YEQ5-F1
#
_cell.length_a   1.000
_cell.length_b   1.000
_cell.length_c   1.000
_cell.angle_alpha   90.00
_cell.angle_beta   90.00
_cell.angle_gamma   90.00
#
_symmetry.space_group_name_H-M   'P 1'
#
loop_
_entity.id
_entity.type
_entity.pdbx_description
1 polymer ?
#
loop_
_entity_poly.entity_id
_entity_poly.type
_entity_poly.pdbx_seq_one_letter_code
_entity_poly.pdbx_strand_id
1 'polypeptide(L)'
;GAPGGSLLAGSKELVARCVRHRRMLGGAMRQSGILSAAGLYALDHNLERLRDDHANARAIATTLAASKRVILDLATVQTNIVVFHLTPEAPDGPAVVARTKERSVLVYAFGPRTVRLVTHLDVSAAQCATAAGILRSVVDG
;
A
#
# COMPACT_ATOMS: atom_id res chain seq x y z
N GLY A 1 0.97 -8.69 -8.95
CA GLY A 1 1.46 -7.34 -9.28
C GLY A 1 2.45 -7.46 -10.41
N ALA A 2 2.35 -6.63 -11.44
CA ALA A 2 3.36 -6.64 -12.50
C ALA A 2 4.72 -6.17 -11.93
N PRO A 3 5.85 -6.78 -12.33
CA PRO A 3 7.17 -6.47 -11.76
C PRO A 3 7.72 -5.10 -12.17
N GLY A 4 7.12 -4.47 -13.19
CA GLY A 4 7.49 -3.11 -13.59
C GLY A 4 6.62 -2.60 -14.72
N GLY A 5 6.54 -1.28 -14.83
CA GLY A 5 5.83 -0.58 -15.90
C GLY A 5 4.58 0.17 -15.45
N SER A 6 4.07 1.02 -16.33
CA SER A 6 2.81 1.75 -16.21
C SER A 6 2.29 2.03 -17.62
N LEU A 7 0.99 2.28 -17.75
CA LEU A 7 0.35 2.55 -19.03
C LEU A 7 -0.20 3.97 -19.06
N LEU A 8 -0.10 4.61 -20.22
CA LEU A 8 -0.79 5.86 -20.56
C LEU A 8 -1.76 5.54 -21.69
N ALA A 9 -3.03 5.91 -21.50
CA ALA A 9 -4.09 5.74 -22.49
C ALA A 9 -4.77 7.09 -22.78
N GLY A 10 -5.22 7.28 -24.01
CA GLY A 10 -5.89 8.50 -24.47
C GLY A 10 -6.04 8.52 -25.99
N SER A 11 -6.28 9.71 -26.57
CA SER A 11 -6.47 9.85 -28.02
C SER A 11 -5.19 9.50 -28.80
N LYS A 12 -5.35 9.19 -30.10
CA LYS A 12 -4.21 8.87 -30.98
C LYS A 12 -3.20 10.02 -31.02
N GLU A 13 -3.69 11.25 -31.05
CA GLU A 13 -2.89 12.49 -31.07
C GLU A 13 -2.09 12.63 -29.76
N LEU A 14 -2.72 12.36 -28.62
CA LEU A 14 -2.03 12.37 -27.32
C LEU A 14 -0.94 11.30 -27.27
N VAL A 15 -1.29 10.06 -27.60
CA VAL A 15 -0.35 8.93 -27.56
C VAL A 15 0.86 9.16 -28.48
N ALA A 16 0.64 9.72 -29.69
CA ALA A 16 1.72 10.06 -30.61
C ALA A 16 2.72 11.07 -30.01
N ARG A 17 2.22 12.10 -29.30
CA ARG A 17 3.08 13.05 -28.56
C ARG A 17 3.82 12.36 -27.41
N CYS A 18 3.11 11.57 -26.61
CA CYS A 18 3.69 10.84 -25.48
C CYS A 18 4.79 9.86 -25.92
N VAL A 19 4.66 9.19 -27.07
CA VAL A 19 5.71 8.31 -27.61
C VAL A 19 7.00 9.07 -27.88
N ARG A 20 6.92 10.32 -28.38
CA ARG A 20 8.11 11.17 -28.56
C ARG A 20 8.75 11.52 -27.22
N HIS A 21 7.97 11.96 -26.24
CA HIS A 21 8.49 12.25 -24.89
C HIS A 21 9.10 11.02 -24.22
N ARG A 22 8.45 9.85 -24.32
CA ARG A 22 8.98 8.58 -23.81
C ARG A 22 10.36 8.26 -24.40
N ARG A 23 10.58 8.52 -25.69
CA ARG A 23 11.91 8.35 -26.32
C ARG A 23 12.93 9.35 -25.78
N MET A 24 12.58 10.63 -25.69
CA MET A 24 13.48 11.67 -25.19
C MET A 24 13.91 11.43 -23.74
N LEU A 25 13.00 10.91 -22.90
CA LEU A 25 13.26 10.57 -21.50
C LEU A 25 13.96 9.21 -21.31
N GLY A 26 14.34 8.52 -22.39
CA GLY A 26 15.02 7.21 -22.33
C GLY A 26 14.10 6.02 -22.05
N GLY A 27 12.79 6.20 -21.98
CA GLY A 27 11.80 5.13 -21.72
C GLY A 27 11.49 4.24 -22.93
N ALA A 28 12.19 4.38 -24.05
CA ALA A 28 12.00 3.56 -25.25
C ALA A 28 12.79 2.24 -25.16
N MET A 29 12.44 1.44 -24.16
CA MET A 29 13.03 0.12 -23.94
C MET A 29 12.82 -0.78 -25.16
N ARG A 30 13.83 -1.61 -25.45
CA ARG A 30 13.72 -2.72 -26.38
C ARG A 30 13.29 -3.98 -25.62
N GLN A 31 12.79 -4.98 -26.34
CA GLN A 31 12.33 -6.27 -25.80
C GLN A 31 11.45 -6.14 -24.53
N SER A 32 10.67 -5.07 -24.41
CA SER A 32 9.81 -4.81 -23.24
C SER A 32 8.61 -5.76 -23.15
N GLY A 33 8.44 -6.64 -24.15
CA GLY A 33 7.38 -7.65 -24.21
C GLY A 33 7.35 -8.56 -22.98
N ILE A 34 8.49 -8.84 -22.34
CA ILE A 34 8.54 -9.62 -21.09
C ILE A 34 7.77 -8.91 -19.97
N LEU A 35 8.01 -7.60 -19.78
CA LEU A 35 7.28 -6.80 -18.79
C LEU A 35 5.81 -6.59 -19.20
N SER A 36 5.56 -6.39 -20.49
CA SER A 36 4.19 -6.25 -21.03
C SER A 36 3.35 -7.51 -20.82
N ALA A 37 3.93 -8.71 -20.97
CA ALA A 37 3.22 -9.97 -20.71
C ALA A 37 2.79 -10.08 -19.25
N ALA A 38 3.68 -9.72 -18.31
CA ALA A 38 3.32 -9.67 -16.88
C ALA A 38 2.25 -8.60 -16.57
N GLY A 39 2.30 -7.46 -17.27
CA GLY A 39 1.27 -6.42 -17.19
C GLY A 39 -0.11 -6.89 -17.68
N LEU A 40 -0.17 -7.57 -18.82
CA LEU A 40 -1.41 -8.14 -19.36
C LEU A 40 -1.99 -9.19 -18.41
N TYR A 41 -1.15 -10.13 -17.93
CA TYR A 41 -1.59 -11.11 -16.94
C TYR A 41 -2.18 -10.43 -15.69
N ALA A 42 -1.55 -9.35 -15.22
CA ALA A 42 -2.06 -8.61 -14.06
C ALA A 42 -3.40 -7.92 -14.32
N LEU A 43 -3.65 -7.40 -15.52
CA LEU A 43 -4.95 -6.82 -15.88
C LEU A 43 -6.05 -7.89 -15.92
N ASP A 44 -5.74 -9.04 -16.51
CA ASP A 44 -6.72 -10.11 -16.72
C ASP A 44 -7.06 -10.88 -15.43
N HIS A 45 -6.10 -11.01 -14.50
CA HIS A 45 -6.24 -11.92 -13.34
C HIS A 45 -6.19 -11.24 -11.97
N ASN A 46 -5.62 -10.03 -11.84
CA ASN A 46 -5.41 -9.42 -10.52
C ASN A 46 -6.41 -8.32 -10.15
N LEU A 47 -7.32 -7.91 -11.05
CA LEU A 47 -8.25 -6.81 -10.79
C LEU A 47 -9.29 -7.19 -9.71
N GLU A 48 -9.91 -8.36 -9.82
CA GLU A 48 -11.01 -8.76 -8.93
C GLU A 48 -10.55 -8.93 -7.48
N ARG A 49 -9.32 -9.43 -7.28
CA ARG A 49 -8.72 -9.66 -5.95
C ARG A 49 -8.34 -8.39 -5.20
N LEU A 50 -8.40 -7.20 -5.82
CA LEU A 50 -8.19 -5.94 -5.09
C LEU A 50 -9.18 -5.79 -3.92
N ARG A 51 -10.37 -6.41 -4.03
CA ARG A 51 -11.33 -6.49 -2.92
C ARG A 51 -10.75 -7.14 -1.67
N ASP A 52 -9.85 -8.10 -1.83
CA ASP A 52 -9.22 -8.81 -0.70
C ASP A 52 -8.24 -7.89 0.01
N ASP A 53 -7.47 -7.11 -0.76
CA ASP A 53 -6.56 -6.11 -0.20
C ASP A 53 -7.36 -5.05 0.57
N HIS A 54 -8.52 -4.61 0.04
CA HIS A 54 -9.41 -3.67 0.72
C HIS A 54 -9.99 -4.26 2.01
N ALA A 55 -10.44 -5.52 1.98
CA ALA A 55 -10.97 -6.22 3.16
C ALA A 55 -9.89 -6.37 4.26
N ASN A 56 -8.66 -6.73 3.87
CA ASN A 56 -7.53 -6.83 4.78
C ASN A 56 -7.17 -5.47 5.41
N ALA A 57 -7.13 -4.39 4.63
CA ALA A 57 -6.91 -3.05 5.14
C ALA A 57 -7.99 -2.64 6.15
N ARG A 58 -9.26 -2.95 5.85
CA ARG A 58 -10.40 -2.69 6.74
C ARG A 58 -10.30 -3.47 8.05
N ALA A 59 -9.87 -4.73 8.00
CA ALA A 59 -9.69 -5.57 9.19
C ALA A 59 -8.57 -5.03 10.10
N ILE A 60 -7.43 -4.64 9.52
CA ILE A 60 -6.34 -3.99 10.26
C ILE A 60 -6.83 -2.69 10.90
N ALA A 61 -7.47 -1.82 10.11
CA ALA A 61 -8.01 -0.55 10.58
C ALA A 61 -9.00 -0.73 11.75
N THR A 62 -9.90 -1.70 11.67
CA THR A 62 -10.87 -2.02 12.73
C THR A 62 -10.18 -2.41 14.03
N THR A 63 -9.10 -3.18 13.94
CA THR A 63 -8.30 -3.58 15.12
C THR A 63 -7.60 -2.39 15.76
N LEU A 64 -7.03 -1.49 14.94
CA LEU A 64 -6.34 -0.30 15.41
C LEU A 64 -7.28 0.73 16.02
N ALA A 65 -8.48 0.90 15.45
CA ALA A 65 -9.49 1.84 15.95
C ALA A 65 -10.00 1.51 17.37
N ALA A 66 -9.78 0.28 17.85
CA ALA A 66 -10.08 -0.10 19.23
C ALA A 66 -9.05 0.43 20.26
N SER A 67 -7.90 0.93 19.82
CA SER A 67 -6.90 1.55 20.70
C SER A 67 -7.27 3.01 21.01
N LYS A 68 -7.16 3.40 22.28
CA LYS A 68 -7.31 4.81 22.71
C LYS A 68 -6.15 5.71 22.27
N ARG A 69 -5.04 5.11 21.82
CA ARG A 69 -3.82 5.78 21.37
C ARG A 69 -3.75 5.95 19.85
N VAL A 70 -4.77 5.49 19.14
CA VAL A 70 -4.93 5.63 17.70
C VAL A 70 -6.11 6.55 17.41
N ILE A 71 -5.90 7.51 16.51
CA ILE A 71 -6.94 8.33 15.92
C ILE A 71 -7.10 7.87 14.46
N LEU A 72 -8.21 7.19 14.19
CA LEU A 72 -8.50 6.60 12.88
C LEU A 72 -10.01 6.60 12.64
N ASP A 73 -10.45 7.28 11.58
CA ASP A 73 -11.81 7.17 11.08
C ASP A 73 -11.91 6.02 10.07
N LEU A 74 -12.68 4.97 10.41
CA LEU A 74 -12.90 3.83 9.55
C LEU A 74 -13.56 4.21 8.21
N ALA A 75 -14.34 5.29 8.14
CA ALA A 75 -14.97 5.72 6.89
C ALA A 75 -13.95 6.16 5.83
N THR A 76 -12.75 6.55 6.25
CA THR A 76 -11.64 6.94 5.36
C THR A 76 -10.90 5.75 4.73
N VAL A 77 -11.08 4.54 5.28
CA VAL A 77 -10.44 3.31 4.79
C VAL A 77 -11.34 2.65 3.75
N GLN A 78 -11.18 3.08 2.49
CA GLN A 78 -12.00 2.66 1.35
C GLN A 78 -11.27 1.71 0.38
N THR A 79 -9.94 1.63 0.46
CA THR A 79 -9.10 0.83 -0.43
C THR A 79 -8.07 0.03 0.39
N ASN A 80 -6.92 -0.30 -0.20
CA ASN A 80 -5.83 -1.04 0.44
C ASN A 80 -4.91 -0.19 1.32
N ILE A 81 -5.22 1.08 1.55
CA ILE A 81 -4.38 2.02 2.31
C ILE A 81 -5.04 2.34 3.65
N VAL A 82 -4.27 2.24 4.73
CA VAL A 82 -4.66 2.73 6.06
C VAL A 82 -3.66 3.80 6.49
N VAL A 83 -4.18 4.99 6.78
CA VAL A 83 -3.42 6.08 7.41
C VAL A 83 -4.09 6.38 8.74
N PHE A 84 -3.32 6.36 9.82
CA PHE A 84 -3.81 6.67 11.16
C PHE A 84 -2.86 7.61 11.89
N HIS A 85 -3.42 8.36 12.84
CA HIS A 85 -2.65 9.25 13.70
C HIS A 85 -2.46 8.66 15.08
N LEU A 86 -1.38 9.04 15.72
CA LEU A 86 -0.98 8.60 17.06
C LEU A 86 -1.26 9.73 18.05
N THR A 87 -1.87 9.40 19.19
CA THR A 87 -2.07 10.39 20.25
C THR A 87 -0.73 10.80 20.89
N PRO A 88 -0.68 11.91 21.65
CA PRO A 88 0.55 12.34 22.32
C PRO A 88 1.16 11.29 23.26
N GLU A 89 0.32 10.45 23.87
CA GLU A 89 0.71 9.42 24.85
C GLU A 89 1.22 8.13 24.18
N ALA A 90 0.98 7.97 22.88
CA ALA A 90 1.55 6.87 22.10
C ALA A 90 3.05 7.08 21.87
N PRO A 91 3.80 6.04 21.48
CA PRO A 91 5.10 6.23 20.83
C PRO A 91 4.93 7.07 19.56
N ASP A 92 5.95 7.80 19.14
CA ASP A 92 5.90 8.54 17.88
C ASP A 92 5.98 7.61 16.66
N GLY A 93 5.68 8.13 15.47
CA GLY A 93 5.65 7.36 14.23
C GLY A 93 6.95 6.59 13.96
N PRO A 94 8.13 7.23 14.02
CA PRO A 94 9.41 6.54 13.89
C PRO A 94 9.63 5.43 14.93
N ALA A 95 9.25 5.65 16.20
CA ALA A 95 9.36 4.63 17.23
C ALA A 95 8.42 3.44 16.97
N VAL A 96 7.18 3.69 16.52
CA VAL A 96 6.26 2.61 16.11
C VAL A 96 6.87 1.79 14.97
N VAL A 97 7.39 2.44 13.92
CA VAL A 97 8.02 1.76 12.77
C VAL A 97 9.21 0.90 13.22
N ALA A 98 10.07 1.43 14.09
CA ALA A 98 11.22 0.69 14.60
C ALA A 98 10.80 -0.56 15.38
N ARG A 99 9.86 -0.40 16.32
CA ARG A 99 9.38 -1.49 17.20
C ARG A 99 8.59 -2.56 16.43
N THR A 100 7.82 -2.18 15.41
CA THR A 100 7.12 -3.17 14.58
C THR A 100 8.09 -3.92 13.69
N LYS A 101 9.14 -3.25 13.20
CA LYS A 101 10.20 -3.87 12.38
C LYS A 101 10.96 -4.94 13.15
N GLU A 102 11.26 -4.71 14.43
CA GLU A 102 11.84 -5.74 15.32
C GLU A 102 10.97 -7.00 15.42
N ARG A 103 9.66 -6.86 15.17
CA ARG A 103 8.68 -7.95 15.13
C ARG A 103 8.29 -8.37 13.71
N SER A 104 9.14 -8.06 12.72
CA SER A 104 8.97 -8.41 11.30
C SER A 104 7.72 -7.81 10.62
N VAL A 105 7.21 -6.68 11.14
CA VAL A 105 6.10 -5.93 10.53
C VAL A 105 6.61 -4.58 10.01
N LEU A 106 6.57 -4.41 8.69
CA LEU A 106 7.02 -3.20 8.02
C LEU A 106 5.85 -2.24 7.78
N VAL A 107 5.95 -1.03 8.33
CA VAL A 107 5.05 0.10 8.09
C VAL A 107 5.87 1.37 7.84
N TYR A 108 5.21 2.45 7.44
CA TYR A 108 5.89 3.71 7.10
C TYR A 108 5.42 4.86 7.97
N ALA A 109 6.36 5.62 8.54
CA ALA A 109 6.05 6.89 9.20
C ALA A 109 5.83 7.97 8.12
N PHE A 110 4.57 8.37 7.93
CA PHE A 110 4.17 9.42 6.98
C PHE A 110 4.28 10.83 7.61
N GLY A 111 4.66 10.89 8.88
CA GLY A 111 4.96 12.09 9.66
C GLY A 111 5.32 11.71 11.11
N PRO A 112 5.63 12.69 11.97
CA PRO A 112 6.03 12.41 13.36
C PRO A 112 4.99 11.63 14.17
N ARG A 113 3.71 11.80 13.86
CA ARG A 113 2.58 11.13 14.54
C ARG A 113 1.58 10.52 13.56
N THR A 114 2.03 10.22 12.33
CA THR A 114 1.19 9.67 11.27
C THR A 114 1.86 8.43 10.71
N VAL A 115 1.15 7.31 10.70
CA VAL A 115 1.65 6.04 10.17
C VAL A 115 0.77 5.60 9.01
N ARG A 116 1.40 5.11 7.94
CA ARG A 116 0.75 4.53 6.77
C ARG A 116 1.16 3.06 6.61
N LEU A 117 0.18 2.22 6.33
CA LEU A 117 0.38 0.85 5.86
C LEU A 117 -0.47 0.59 4.61
N VAL A 118 -0.05 -0.41 3.85
CA VAL A 118 -0.65 -0.76 2.57
C VAL A 118 -0.75 -2.28 2.49
N THR A 119 -1.92 -2.81 2.16
CA THR A 119 -2.13 -4.23 1.86
C THR A 119 -1.96 -4.48 0.36
N HIS A 120 -1.53 -5.69 -0.01
CA HIS A 120 -1.26 -6.09 -1.38
C HIS A 120 -1.25 -7.62 -1.51
N LEU A 121 -1.09 -8.12 -2.74
CA LEU A 121 -1.14 -9.55 -3.06
C LEU A 121 -0.17 -10.46 -2.30
N ASP A 122 0.92 -9.92 -1.76
CA ASP A 122 1.94 -10.70 -1.08
C ASP A 122 1.74 -10.74 0.44
N VAL A 123 0.65 -10.15 0.95
CA VAL A 123 0.25 -10.21 2.36
C VAL A 123 -1.11 -10.88 2.51
N SER A 124 -1.10 -12.09 3.08
CA SER A 124 -2.32 -12.86 3.35
C SER A 124 -3.15 -12.26 4.48
N ALA A 125 -4.44 -12.62 4.53
CA ALA A 125 -5.33 -12.22 5.62
C ALA A 125 -4.80 -12.62 7.01
N ALA A 126 -4.17 -13.79 7.12
CA ALA A 126 -3.56 -14.27 8.38
C ALA A 126 -2.35 -13.42 8.81
N GLN A 127 -1.50 -13.03 7.85
CA GLN A 127 -0.39 -12.11 8.11
C GLN A 127 -0.92 -10.72 8.48
N CYS A 128 -1.98 -10.24 7.82
CA CYS A 128 -2.63 -8.97 8.17
C CYS A 128 -3.21 -8.98 9.59
N ALA A 129 -3.87 -10.06 10.00
CA ALA A 129 -4.39 -10.21 11.37
C ALA A 129 -3.26 -10.22 12.40
N THR A 130 -2.18 -10.95 12.12
CA THR A 130 -0.97 -10.96 12.96
C THR A 130 -0.36 -9.57 13.08
N ALA A 131 -0.18 -8.87 11.95
CA ALA A 131 0.37 -7.53 11.89
C ALA A 131 -0.50 -6.52 12.65
N ALA A 132 -1.83 -6.62 12.56
CA ALA A 132 -2.74 -5.76 13.30
C ALA A 132 -2.58 -5.91 14.82
N GLY A 133 -2.45 -7.15 15.30
CA GLY A 133 -2.19 -7.43 16.73
C GLY A 133 -0.84 -6.87 17.20
N ILE A 134 0.20 -7.05 16.40
CA ILE A 134 1.54 -6.50 16.69
C ILE A 134 1.52 -4.97 16.73
N LEU A 135 0.92 -4.33 15.72
CA LEU A 135 0.81 -2.86 15.65
C LEU A 135 0.07 -2.32 16.87
N ARG A 136 -1.08 -2.91 17.20
CA ARG A 136 -1.86 -2.50 18.36
C ARG A 136 -1.06 -2.65 19.65
N SER A 137 -0.39 -3.78 19.87
CA SER A 137 0.47 -3.99 21.04
C SER A 137 1.58 -2.95 21.13
N VAL A 138 2.27 -2.64 20.03
CA VAL A 138 3.35 -1.64 20.01
C VAL A 138 2.84 -0.23 20.36
N VAL A 139 1.64 0.13 19.89
CA VAL A 139 1.03 1.43 20.17
C VAL A 139 0.51 1.52 21.61
N ASP A 140 -0.10 0.44 22.11
CA ASP A 140 -0.68 0.38 23.45
C ASP A 140 0.39 0.26 24.56
N GLY A 141 1.60 -0.24 24.23
CA GLY A 141 2.72 -0.39 25.16
C GLY A 141 2.78 -1.79 25.75
#